data_AF-N9KTT2-F1
#
_entry.id   AF-N9KTT2-F1
#
_cell.length_a   1.000
_cell.length_b   1.000
_cell.length_c   1.000
_cell.angle_alpha   90.00
_cell.angle_beta   90.00
_cell.angle_gamma   90.00
#
_symmetry.space_group_name_H-M   'P 1'
#
loop_
_entity.id
_entity.type
_entity.pdbx_description
1 polymer ?
#
loop_
_entity_poly.entity_id
_entity_poly.type
_entity_poly.pdbx_seq_one_letter_code
_entity_poly.pdbx_strand_id
1 'polypeptide(L)'
;MQLLLSAGERESEIQFLQNIDSTQLHAGDLHLNLNSQREISQWKTAITDLKKSGFINDLGNNGRLYELTGLGWNTFDQLKAQSLENN
;
A
#
# COMPACT_ATOMS: atom_id res chain seq x y z
N MET A 1 0.15 -7.34 -2.34
CA MET A 1 0.36 -7.26 -3.81
C MET A 1 -0.33 -6.07 -4.44
N GLN A 2 -1.66 -5.94 -4.36
CA GLN A 2 -2.39 -4.81 -4.99
C GLN A 2 -1.91 -3.41 -4.54
N LEU A 3 -1.51 -3.26 -3.28
CA LEU A 3 -0.91 -2.04 -2.74
C LEU A 3 0.39 -1.63 -3.47
N LEU A 4 1.28 -2.61 -3.73
CA LEU A 4 2.55 -2.35 -4.42
C LEU A 4 2.32 -2.01 -5.89
N LEU A 5 1.39 -2.72 -6.55
CA LEU A 5 1.00 -2.44 -7.94
C LEU A 5 0.42 -1.03 -8.09
N SER A 6 -0.57 -0.69 -7.26
CA SER A 6 -1.26 0.60 -7.38
C SER A 6 -0.33 1.78 -7.03
N ALA A 7 0.49 1.63 -5.99
CA ALA A 7 1.48 2.64 -5.62
C ALA A 7 2.58 2.78 -6.69
N GLY A 8 3.09 1.67 -7.22
CA GLY A 8 4.16 1.65 -8.20
C GLY A 8 3.73 2.18 -9.57
N GLU A 9 2.52 1.87 -10.04
CA GLU A 9 1.99 2.36 -11.32
C GLU A 9 1.85 3.89 -11.37
N ARG A 10 1.58 4.51 -10.22
CA ARG A 10 1.38 5.96 -10.10
C ARG A 10 2.56 6.69 -9.48
N GLU A 11 3.63 5.97 -9.18
CA GLU A 11 4.78 6.51 -8.44
C GLU A 11 4.37 7.28 -7.18
N SER A 12 3.35 6.77 -6.50
CA SER A 12 2.69 7.45 -5.40
C SER A 12 2.99 6.79 -4.06
N GLU A 13 2.96 7.60 -3.01
CA GLU A 13 2.97 7.12 -1.63
C GLU A 13 1.69 6.34 -1.28
N ILE A 14 1.80 5.48 -0.29
CA ILE A 14 0.66 4.80 0.33
C ILE A 14 0.24 5.59 1.56
N GLN A 15 -1.03 6.00 1.61
CA GLN A 15 -1.59 6.81 2.69
C GLN A 15 -2.68 6.03 3.44
N PHE A 16 -2.53 5.87 4.75
CA PHE A 16 -3.53 5.27 5.62
C PHE A 16 -4.06 6.32 6.61
N LEU A 17 -5.18 6.95 6.25
CA LEU A 17 -5.71 8.12 6.93
C LEU A 17 -6.88 7.73 7.84
N GLN A 18 -6.75 7.96 9.14
CA GLN A 18 -7.83 7.77 10.09
C GLN A 18 -8.42 9.14 10.46
N ASN A 19 -9.63 9.40 9.96
CA ASN A 19 -10.46 10.55 10.30
C ASN A 19 -11.41 10.20 11.45
N ILE A 20 -12.16 11.19 11.94
CA ILE A 20 -13.11 11.02 13.05
C ILE A 20 -14.17 9.97 12.72
N ASP A 21 -14.71 9.99 11.50
CA ASP A 21 -15.83 9.14 11.09
C ASP A 21 -15.48 8.07 10.06
N SER A 22 -14.25 8.08 9.55
CA SER A 22 -13.84 7.19 8.44
C SER A 22 -12.36 6.84 8.48
N THR A 23 -12.01 5.64 8.04
CA THR A 23 -10.62 5.32 7.69
C THR A 23 -10.50 5.19 6.18
N GLN A 24 -9.47 5.80 5.59
CA GLN A 24 -9.22 5.77 4.16
C GLN A 24 -7.85 5.16 3.86
N LEU A 25 -7.77 4.39 2.79
CA LEU A 25 -6.52 3.90 2.24
C LEU A 25 -6.40 4.42 0.81
N HIS A 26 -5.28 5.11 0.54
CA HIS A 26 -4.93 5.61 -0.79
C HIS A 26 -3.58 5.02 -1.21
N ALA A 27 -3.50 4.50 -2.43
CA ALA A 27 -2.26 4.05 -3.06
C ALA A 27 -2.44 4.13 -4.57
N GLY A 28 -1.94 5.20 -5.19
CA GLY A 28 -2.16 5.47 -6.62
C GLY A 28 -3.64 5.55 -6.96
N ASP A 29 -4.13 4.61 -7.77
CA ASP A 29 -5.55 4.51 -8.16
C ASP A 29 -6.40 3.71 -7.17
N LEU A 30 -5.79 3.06 -6.18
CA LEU A 30 -6.52 2.35 -5.13
C LEU A 30 -6.99 3.33 -4.05
N HIS A 31 -8.28 3.65 -4.05
CA HIS A 31 -8.92 4.57 -3.11
C HIS A 31 -10.04 3.80 -2.38
N LEU A 32 -9.83 3.49 -1.10
CA LEU A 32 -10.78 2.73 -0.30
C LEU A 32 -11.29 3.54 0.88
N ASN A 33 -12.61 3.57 1.06
CA ASN A 33 -13.26 4.02 2.29
C ASN A 33 -13.57 2.77 3.15
N LEU A 34 -12.86 2.63 4.26
CA LEU A 34 -12.95 1.49 5.17
C LEU A 34 -13.96 1.81 6.27
N ASN A 35 -15.10 1.12 6.26
CA ASN A 35 -16.23 1.43 7.14
C ASN A 35 -16.40 0.42 8.29
N SER A 36 -15.68 -0.70 8.26
CA SER A 36 -15.71 -1.69 9.34
C SER A 36 -14.34 -1.85 10.00
N GLN A 37 -14.35 -2.13 11.32
CA GLN A 37 -13.13 -2.42 12.08
C GLN A 37 -12.39 -3.65 11.54
N ARG A 38 -13.12 -4.60 10.94
CA ARG A 38 -12.54 -5.78 10.30
C ARG A 38 -11.69 -5.40 9.09
N GLU A 39 -12.23 -4.61 8.17
CA GLU A 39 -11.50 -4.14 6.99
C GLU A 39 -10.30 -3.29 7.38
N ILE A 40 -10.49 -2.36 8.33
CA ILE A 40 -9.40 -1.53 8.88
C ILE A 40 -8.27 -2.41 9.41
N SER A 41 -8.59 -3.44 10.19
CA SER A 41 -7.60 -4.34 10.76
C SER A 41 -6.88 -5.17 9.69
N GLN A 42 -7.60 -5.63 8.66
CA GLN A 42 -7.00 -6.38 7.55
C GLN A 42 -5.97 -5.52 6.80
N TRP A 43 -6.30 -4.28 6.46
CA TRP A 43 -5.39 -3.38 5.76
C TRP A 43 -4.22 -2.94 6.64
N LYS A 44 -4.43 -2.70 7.95
CA LYS A 44 -3.34 -2.44 8.90
C LYS A 44 -2.36 -3.60 8.96
N THR A 45 -2.85 -4.84 9.02
CA THR A 45 -2.00 -6.03 8.98
C THR A 45 -1.22 -6.12 7.68
N ALA A 46 -1.88 -5.91 6.53
CA ALA A 46 -1.21 -5.94 5.24
C ALA A 46 -0.08 -4.89 5.13
N ILE A 47 -0.31 -3.66 5.57
CA ILE A 47 0.71 -2.60 5.61
C ILE A 47 1.85 -2.98 6.57
N THR A 48 1.50 -3.52 7.73
CA THR A 48 2.49 -3.98 8.73
C THR A 48 3.38 -5.08 8.15
N ASP A 49 2.80 -6.03 7.44
CA ASP A 49 3.55 -7.13 6.82
C ASP A 49 4.45 -6.60 5.70
N LEU A 50 3.96 -5.70 4.84
CA LEU A 50 4.78 -5.05 3.81
C LEU A 50 5.96 -4.28 4.41
N LYS A 51 5.75 -3.56 5.52
CA LYS A 51 6.79 -2.83 6.24
C LYS A 51 7.81 -3.80 6.84
N LYS A 52 7.36 -4.85 7.52
CA LYS A 52 8.23 -5.87 8.12
C LYS A 52 9.06 -6.63 7.09
N SER A 53 8.48 -6.90 5.91
CA SER A 53 9.19 -7.51 4.78
C SER A 53 10.12 -6.54 4.05
N GLY A 54 10.13 -5.25 4.42
CA GLY A 54 11.02 -4.25 3.84
C GLY A 54 10.59 -3.72 2.48
N PHE A 55 9.35 -3.99 2.03
CA PHE A 55 8.84 -3.49 0.76
C PHE A 55 8.42 -2.02 0.83
N ILE A 56 7.99 -1.57 2.00
CA ILE A 56 7.62 -0.18 2.24
C ILE A 56 8.33 0.37 3.47
N ASN A 57 8.59 1.66 3.46
CA ASN A 57 9.14 2.39 4.60
C ASN A 57 8.12 3.42 5.12
N ASP A 58 8.18 3.73 6.41
CA ASP A 58 7.31 4.71 7.06
C ASP A 58 7.98 6.09 7.02
N LEU A 59 7.29 7.07 6.45
CA LEU A 59 7.81 8.43 6.26
C LEU A 59 7.66 9.32 7.49
N GLY A 60 7.30 8.77 8.65
CA GLY A 60 7.31 9.49 9.93
C GLY A 60 6.00 10.20 10.27
N ASN A 61 4.90 9.88 9.59
CA ASN A 61 3.58 10.47 9.84
C ASN A 61 2.70 9.56 10.74
N ASN A 62 3.22 9.09 11.86
CA ASN A 62 2.53 8.17 12.78
C ASN A 62 1.96 6.90 12.10
N GLY A 63 2.67 6.34 11.11
CA GLY A 63 2.17 5.19 10.35
C GLY A 63 0.98 5.51 9.44
N ARG A 64 0.90 6.75 8.95
CA ARG A 64 -0.12 7.17 7.97
C ARG A 64 0.44 7.34 6.56
N LEU A 65 1.76 7.40 6.41
CA LEU A 65 2.41 7.67 5.14
C LEU A 65 3.56 6.69 4.93
N TYR A 66 3.56 6.04 3.77
CA TYR A 66 4.56 5.04 3.42
C TYR A 66 5.03 5.20 1.99
N GLU A 67 6.30 4.92 1.75
CA GLU A 67 6.92 4.89 0.43
C GLU A 67 7.37 3.47 0.06
N LEU A 68 7.47 3.17 -1.23
CA LEU A 68 8.13 1.96 -1.71
C LEU A 68 9.64 2.07 -1.47
N THR A 69 10.23 1.03 -0.89
CA THR A 69 11.69 0.90 -0.83
C THR A 69 12.24 0.41 -2.17
N GLY A 70 13.56 0.36 -2.34
CA GLY A 70 14.17 -0.30 -3.50
C GLY A 70 13.72 -1.76 -3.67
N LEU A 71 13.47 -2.49 -2.58
CA LEU A 71 12.91 -3.85 -2.64
C LEU A 71 11.44 -3.83 -3.07
N GLY A 72 10.67 -2.83 -2.62
CA GLY A 72 9.29 -2.59 -3.05
C GLY A 72 9.19 -2.35 -4.55
N TRP A 73 10.06 -1.50 -5.09
CA TRP A 73 10.16 -1.21 -6.53
C TRP A 73 10.54 -2.45 -7.35
N ASN A 74 11.56 -3.19 -6.95
CA ASN A 74 11.94 -4.43 -7.64
C ASN A 74 10.79 -5.45 -7.66
N THR A 75 10.04 -5.53 -6.56
CA THR A 75 8.89 -6.44 -6.45
C THR A 75 7.74 -5.97 -7.33
N PHE A 76 7.49 -4.66 -7.38
CA PHE A 76 6.54 -4.06 -8.30
C PHE A 76 6.87 -4.43 -9.76
N ASP A 77 8.13 -4.25 -10.18
CA ASP A 77 8.57 -4.56 -11.54
C ASP A 77 8.38 -6.06 -11.88
N GLN A 78 8.69 -6.95 -10.94
CA GLN A 78 8.45 -8.39 -11.10
C GLN A 78 6.96 -8.73 -11.27
N LEU A 79 6.10 -8.14 -10.45
CA LEU A 79 4.65 -8.36 -10.53
C LEU A 79 4.07 -7.81 -11.84
N LYS A 80 4.58 -6.67 -12.31
CA LYS A 80 4.19 -6.06 -13.59
C LYS A 80 4.66 -6.91 -14.78
N ALA A 81 5.86 -7.48 -14.73
CA ALA A 81 6.31 -8.41 -15.76
C ALA A 81 5.42 -9.67 -15.82
N GLN A 82 5.08 -10.25 -14.66
CA GLN A 82 4.20 -11.41 -14.58
C GLN A 82 2.79 -11.15 -15.11
N SER A 83 2.24 -9.95 -14.94
CA SER A 83 0.90 -9.62 -15.46
C SER A 83 0.88 -9.43 -16.98
N LEU A 84 2.02 -9.06 -17.57
CA LEU A 84 2.19 -8.94 -19.03
C LEU A 84 2.42 -10.29 -19.70
N GLU A 85 3.09 -11.25 -19.03
CA GLU A 85 3.33 -12.59 -19.56
C GLU A 85 2.08 -13.49 -19.54
N ASN A 86 1.09 -13.15 -18.72
CA ASN A 86 -0.17 -13.90 -18.60
C ASN A 86 -1.35 -13.27 -19.37
N ASN A 87 -1.09 -12.27 -20.24
CA ASN A 87 -2.04 -11.67 -21.18
C ASN A 87 -1.64 -12.00 -22.62
#